data_AF-A0A8T4MFX4-F1
#
_entry.id   AF-A0A8T4MFX4-F1
#
_cell.length_a   1.000
_cell.length_b   1.000
_cell.length_c   1.000
_cell.angle_alpha   90.00
_cell.angle_beta   90.00
_cell.angle_gamma   90.00
#
_symmetry.space_group_name_H-M   'P 1'
#
loop_
_entity.id
_entity.type
_entity.pdbx_description
1 polymer ?
#
loop_
_entity_poly.entity_id
_entity_poly.type
_entity_poly.pdbx_seq_one_letter_code
_entity_poly.pdbx_strand_id
1 'polypeptide(L)'
;MKKQAKETIESHNAKEEVHELIMDAAGNSDVIETGFSKSLCPIYKILKEETFSPRGQILNLKAGLYTDILYKSALCMGAEQRSIPLIPFAKIIRKARKVLAEEGRAPMTDEVKKMIEEIKGYLSEPAN
;
A
#
# COMPACT_ATOMS: atom_id res chain seq x y z
N MET A 1 -11.92 -23.12 -14.24
CA MET A 1 -12.88 -22.11 -13.74
C MET A 1 -12.26 -21.45 -12.52
N LYS A 2 -11.93 -20.15 -12.58
CA LYS A 2 -11.42 -19.42 -11.40
C LYS A 2 -12.60 -19.25 -10.45
N LYS A 3 -12.48 -19.81 -9.23
CA LYS A 3 -13.46 -19.65 -8.16
C LYS A 3 -13.50 -18.15 -7.83
N GLN A 4 -14.56 -17.44 -8.22
CA GLN A 4 -14.79 -16.09 -7.73
C GLN A 4 -14.98 -16.22 -6.21
N ALA A 5 -14.06 -15.66 -5.44
CA ALA A 5 -14.23 -15.58 -3.99
C ALA A 5 -15.52 -14.81 -3.74
N LYS A 6 -16.42 -15.42 -2.96
CA LYS A 6 -17.69 -14.79 -2.60
C LYS A 6 -17.37 -13.61 -1.69
N GLU A 7 -17.63 -12.40 -2.16
CA GLU A 7 -17.44 -11.19 -1.36
C GLU A 7 -18.23 -11.31 -0.05
N THR A 8 -17.52 -11.21 1.07
CA THR A 8 -18.12 -11.23 2.40
C THR A 8 -18.59 -9.83 2.79
N ILE A 9 -19.53 -9.73 3.73
CA ILE A 9 -19.97 -8.44 4.27
C ILE A 9 -18.77 -7.70 4.88
N GLU A 10 -17.88 -8.45 5.53
CA GLU A 10 -16.66 -7.94 6.14
C GLU A 10 -15.68 -7.37 5.09
N SER A 11 -15.53 -8.03 3.95
CA SER A 11 -14.73 -7.55 2.83
C SER A 11 -15.33 -6.27 2.23
N HIS A 12 -16.65 -6.25 2.00
CA HIS A 12 -17.35 -5.09 1.48
C HIS A 12 -17.19 -3.88 2.41
N ASN A 13 -17.47 -4.05 3.71
CA ASN A 13 -17.30 -2.98 4.71
C ASN A 13 -15.85 -2.48 4.76
N ALA A 14 -14.86 -3.37 4.65
CA ALA A 14 -13.46 -2.97 4.63
C ALA A 14 -13.07 -2.20 3.36
N LYS A 15 -13.72 -2.44 2.21
CA LYS A 15 -13.53 -1.66 0.99
C LYS A 15 -14.09 -0.24 1.14
N GLU A 16 -15.30 -0.11 1.68
CA GLU A 16 -15.93 1.19 1.98
C GLU A 16 -15.07 2.00 2.95
N GLU A 17 -14.62 1.40 4.06
CA GLU A 17 -13.73 2.09 5.02
C GLU A 17 -12.41 2.53 4.39
N VAL A 18 -11.84 1.75 3.46
CA VAL A 18 -10.63 2.15 2.72
C VAL A 18 -10.92 3.34 1.83
N HIS A 19 -12.07 3.34 1.15
CA HIS A 19 -12.50 4.43 0.29
C HIS A 19 -12.69 5.72 1.09
N GLU A 20 -13.42 5.68 2.20
CA GLU A 20 -13.63 6.79 3.12
C GLU A 20 -12.30 7.37 3.61
N LEU A 21 -11.39 6.53 4.10
CA LEU A 21 -10.08 6.97 4.57
C LEU A 21 -9.25 7.68 3.49
N ILE A 22 -9.37 7.25 2.23
CA ILE A 22 -8.69 7.88 1.10
C ILE A 22 -9.33 9.24 0.81
N MET A 23 -10.66 9.33 0.79
CA MET A 23 -11.37 10.57 0.48
C MET A 23 -11.22 11.62 1.58
N ASP A 24 -11.32 11.22 2.85
CA ASP A 24 -11.16 12.09 4.01
C ASP A 24 -9.73 12.67 4.09
N ALA A 25 -8.73 11.81 3.91
CA ALA A 25 -7.33 12.23 3.95
C ALA A 25 -6.93 13.06 2.72
N ALA A 26 -7.60 12.84 1.58
CA ALA A 26 -7.36 13.59 0.36
C ALA A 26 -8.06 14.96 0.34
N GLY A 27 -9.15 15.17 1.09
CA GLY A 27 -9.82 16.47 1.18
C GLY A 27 -10.17 17.07 -0.20
N ASN A 28 -10.56 16.24 -1.17
CA ASN A 28 -10.75 16.59 -2.60
C ASN A 28 -9.50 17.17 -3.32
N SER A 29 -8.36 17.25 -2.65
CA SER A 29 -7.08 17.62 -3.25
C SER A 29 -6.37 16.35 -3.72
N ASP A 30 -5.81 16.38 -4.92
CA ASP A 30 -4.98 15.28 -5.43
C ASP A 30 -3.64 15.23 -4.67
N VAL A 31 -3.66 14.82 -3.40
CA VAL A 31 -2.47 14.49 -2.58
C VAL A 31 -1.53 13.53 -3.31
N ILE A 32 -2.14 12.73 -4.18
CA ILE A 32 -1.54 11.81 -5.11
C ILE A 32 -0.59 12.53 -6.09
N GLU A 33 -0.84 13.78 -6.49
CA GLU A 33 -0.04 14.48 -7.51
C GLU A 33 1.30 15.03 -7.01
N THR A 34 1.47 15.23 -5.69
CA THR A 34 2.68 15.86 -5.13
C THR A 34 3.96 15.03 -5.37
N GLY A 35 3.83 13.72 -5.57
CA GLY A 35 4.97 12.83 -5.81
C GLY A 35 6.00 12.79 -4.66
N PHE A 36 5.67 13.31 -3.48
CA PHE A 36 6.58 13.35 -2.34
C PHE A 36 6.62 12.01 -1.59
N SER A 37 5.47 11.35 -1.46
CA SER A 37 5.36 10.07 -0.76
C SER A 37 6.20 8.94 -1.41
N LYS A 38 6.42 8.98 -2.73
CA LYS A 38 7.27 7.99 -3.43
C LYS A 38 8.74 8.12 -3.07
N SER A 39 9.28 9.32 -2.90
CA SER A 39 10.71 9.54 -2.59
C SER A 39 11.06 9.12 -1.16
N LEU A 40 10.06 9.01 -0.29
CA LEU A 40 10.18 8.55 1.08
C LEU A 40 10.10 7.03 1.22
N CYS A 41 9.59 6.32 0.21
CA CYS A 41 9.34 4.90 0.30
C CYS A 41 10.62 4.09 -0.06
N PRO A 42 11.17 3.29 0.87
CA PRO A 42 12.35 2.48 0.59
C PRO A 42 12.08 1.42 -0.50
N ILE A 43 10.87 0.85 -0.54
CA ILE A 43 10.47 -0.10 -1.59
C ILE A 43 10.57 0.55 -2.97
N TYR A 44 10.04 1.77 -3.12
CA TYR A 44 10.07 2.47 -4.40
C TYR A 44 11.49 2.86 -4.81
N LYS A 45 12.37 3.21 -3.86
CA LYS A 45 13.77 3.52 -4.16
C LYS A 45 14.51 2.34 -4.81
N ILE A 46 14.17 1.12 -4.41
CA ILE A 46 14.77 -0.11 -4.93
C ILE A 46 14.08 -0.54 -6.22
N LEU A 47 12.76 -0.76 -6.18
CA LEU A 47 12.02 -1.34 -7.30
C LEU A 47 11.77 -0.34 -8.43
N LYS A 48 11.68 0.96 -8.13
CA LYS A 48 11.44 2.07 -9.07
C LYS A 48 10.17 1.97 -9.93
N GLU A 49 9.27 1.03 -9.64
CA GLU A 49 7.96 0.94 -10.29
C GLU A 49 6.88 1.63 -9.43
N GLU A 50 6.06 2.47 -10.08
CA GLU A 50 5.06 3.29 -9.41
C GLU A 50 4.02 2.46 -8.64
N THR A 51 3.73 1.25 -9.13
CA THR A 51 2.78 0.31 -8.52
C THR A 51 3.16 -0.13 -7.10
N PHE A 52 4.44 -0.06 -6.73
CA PHE A 52 4.91 -0.30 -5.36
C PHE A 52 5.07 0.99 -4.53
N SER A 53 4.89 2.16 -5.13
CA SER A 53 4.97 3.43 -4.42
C SER A 53 3.71 3.62 -3.54
N PRO A 54 3.77 4.40 -2.46
CA PRO A 54 2.58 4.74 -1.68
C PRO A 54 1.52 5.41 -2.53
N ARG A 55 1.93 6.30 -3.45
CA ARG A 55 1.06 6.95 -4.41
C ARG A 55 0.34 5.94 -5.31
N GLY A 56 1.08 5.05 -5.96
CA GLY A 56 0.51 4.06 -6.88
C GLY A 56 -0.43 3.09 -6.17
N GLN A 57 -0.11 2.70 -4.93
CA GLN A 57 -1.00 1.87 -4.12
C GLN A 57 -2.31 2.59 -3.77
N ILE A 58 -2.28 3.88 -3.39
CA ILE A 58 -3.51 4.66 -3.18
C ILE A 58 -4.31 4.79 -4.48
N LEU A 59 -3.66 5.05 -5.61
CA LEU A 59 -4.34 5.14 -6.91
C LEU A 59 -5.07 3.84 -7.27
N ASN A 60 -4.40 2.70 -7.08
CA ASN A 60 -5.02 1.39 -7.30
C ASN A 60 -6.23 1.19 -6.38
N LEU A 61 -6.12 1.53 -5.10
CA LEU A 61 -7.23 1.41 -4.15
C LEU A 61 -8.40 2.35 -4.49
N LYS A 62 -8.12 3.59 -4.92
CA LYS A 62 -9.14 4.55 -5.39
C LYS A 62 -9.91 4.01 -6.61
N ALA A 63 -9.23 3.24 -7.47
CA ALA A 63 -9.82 2.54 -8.60
C ALA A 63 -10.48 1.20 -8.24
N GLY A 64 -10.54 0.82 -6.96
CA GLY A 64 -11.11 -0.45 -6.49
C GLY A 64 -10.21 -1.67 -6.76
N LEU A 65 -8.93 -1.45 -7.09
CA LEU A 65 -7.98 -2.51 -7.43
C LEU A 65 -7.23 -3.00 -6.18
N TYR A 66 -7.74 -4.08 -5.59
CA TYR A 66 -7.07 -4.81 -4.52
C TYR A 66 -6.19 -5.89 -5.15
N THR A 67 -4.87 -5.74 -5.07
CA THR A 67 -3.91 -6.68 -5.67
C THR A 67 -2.84 -7.10 -4.67
N ASP A 68 -2.21 -8.25 -4.91
CA ASP A 68 -1.20 -8.83 -3.99
C ASP A 68 0.02 -7.90 -3.78
N ILE A 69 0.19 -6.88 -4.63
CA ILE A 69 1.19 -5.83 -4.46
C ILE A 69 1.06 -5.09 -3.13
N LEU A 70 -0.14 -5.05 -2.55
CA LEU A 70 -0.39 -4.44 -1.24
C LEU A 70 0.38 -5.17 -0.14
N TYR A 71 0.70 -6.46 -0.30
CA TYR A 71 1.57 -7.20 0.62
C TYR A 71 3.04 -6.78 0.55
N LYS A 72 3.47 -6.16 -0.55
CA LYS A 72 4.85 -5.66 -0.71
C LYS A 72 5.10 -4.31 -0.04
N SER A 73 4.07 -3.67 0.52
CA SER A 73 4.28 -2.49 1.37
C SER A 73 5.02 -2.88 2.67
N ALA A 74 6.13 -2.21 2.98
CA ALA A 74 6.87 -2.45 4.22
C ALA A 74 6.19 -1.83 5.47
N LEU A 75 5.10 -1.06 5.30
CA LEU A 75 4.45 -0.30 6.39
C LEU A 75 5.42 0.55 7.23
N CYS A 76 6.48 1.08 6.60
CA CYS A 76 7.55 1.85 7.26
C CYS A 76 7.11 3.20 7.83
N MET A 77 5.85 3.60 7.62
CA MET A 77 5.25 4.87 8.05
C MET A 77 5.90 6.16 7.51
N GLY A 78 6.97 6.07 6.71
CA GLY A 78 7.68 7.25 6.18
C GLY A 78 6.77 8.17 5.35
N ALA A 79 5.87 7.60 4.54
CA ALA A 79 4.90 8.37 3.78
C ALA A 79 3.86 9.04 4.69
N GLU A 80 3.37 8.37 5.73
CA GLU A 80 2.35 8.88 6.65
C GLU A 80 2.87 10.01 7.55
N GLN A 81 4.14 9.98 7.93
CA GLN A 81 4.73 10.99 8.82
C GLN A 81 5.13 12.29 8.11
N ARG A 82 5.34 12.24 6.79
CA ARG A 82 5.98 13.33 6.05
C ARG A 82 5.20 13.77 4.82
N SER A 83 4.15 13.06 4.39
CA SER A 83 3.28 13.55 3.32
C SER A 83 2.48 14.76 3.78
N ILE A 84 2.22 15.67 2.84
CA ILE A 84 1.28 16.76 3.05
C ILE A 84 0.21 16.64 1.96
N PRO A 85 -1.08 16.49 2.34
CA PRO A 85 -1.59 16.20 3.69
C PRO A 85 -1.14 14.83 4.23
N LEU A 86 -1.30 14.66 5.55
CA LEU A 86 -0.98 13.42 6.26
C LEU A 86 -2.02 12.35 5.91
N ILE A 87 -1.62 11.38 5.09
CA ILE A 87 -2.47 10.24 4.75
C ILE A 87 -2.17 9.10 5.72
N PRO A 88 -3.19 8.48 6.36
CA PRO A 88 -3.00 7.34 7.26
C PRO A 88 -2.70 6.05 6.46
N PHE A 89 -1.61 6.07 5.69
CA PHE A 89 -1.26 5.05 4.70
C PHE A 89 -1.14 3.67 5.30
N ALA A 90 -0.56 3.52 6.50
CA ALA A 90 -0.43 2.23 7.14
C ALA A 90 -1.81 1.65 7.53
N LYS A 91 -2.74 2.50 7.97
CA LYS A 91 -4.13 2.10 8.28
C LYS A 91 -4.86 1.62 7.01
N ILE A 92 -4.74 2.38 5.92
CA ILE A 92 -5.34 2.05 4.62
C ILE A 92 -4.81 0.69 4.12
N ILE A 93 -3.50 0.50 4.07
CA ILE A 93 -2.90 -0.75 3.56
C ILE A 93 -3.27 -1.95 4.44
N ARG A 94 -3.32 -1.80 5.77
CA ARG A 94 -3.75 -2.91 6.66
C ARG A 94 -5.18 -3.34 6.37
N LYS A 95 -6.11 -2.39 6.19
CA LYS A 95 -7.50 -2.70 5.82
C LYS A 95 -7.58 -3.34 4.44
N ALA A 96 -6.83 -2.83 3.46
CA ALA A 96 -6.82 -3.41 2.13
C ALA A 96 -6.23 -4.84 2.09
N ARG A 97 -5.25 -5.14 2.95
CA ARG A 97 -4.75 -6.52 3.14
C ARG A 97 -5.77 -7.44 3.79
N LYS A 98 -6.64 -6.91 4.65
CA LYS A 98 -7.76 -7.68 5.22
C LYS A 98 -8.72 -8.09 4.12
N VAL A 99 -9.09 -7.17 3.22
CA VAL A 99 -9.90 -7.48 2.03
C VAL A 99 -9.29 -8.64 1.23
N LEU A 100 -7.99 -8.57 0.91
CA LEU A 100 -7.31 -9.65 0.21
C LEU A 100 -7.36 -10.99 0.95
N ALA A 101 -7.15 -10.98 2.28
CA ALA A 101 -7.18 -12.18 3.10
C ALA A 101 -8.58 -12.83 3.13
N GLU A 102 -9.64 -12.02 3.27
CA GLU A 102 -11.04 -12.47 3.19
C GLU A 102 -11.38 -13.03 1.81
N GLU A 103 -10.79 -12.49 0.74
CA GLU A 103 -10.90 -13.00 -0.63
C GLU A 103 -10.03 -14.27 -0.88
N GLY A 104 -9.34 -14.78 0.15
CA GLY A 104 -8.51 -15.98 0.07
C GLY A 104 -7.13 -15.76 -0.57
N ARG A 105 -6.70 -14.50 -0.70
CA ARG A 105 -5.39 -14.12 -1.25
C ARG A 105 -4.42 -13.91 -0.12
N ALA A 106 -3.61 -14.93 0.17
CA ALA A 106 -2.65 -14.89 1.27
C ALA A 106 -1.41 -14.03 0.94
N PRO A 107 -0.69 -13.53 1.96
CA PRO A 107 0.58 -12.82 1.76
C PRO A 107 1.62 -13.70 1.05
N MET A 108 2.41 -13.10 0.16
CA MET A 108 3.54 -13.77 -0.50
C MET A 108 4.70 -13.91 0.48
N THR A 109 4.65 -14.92 1.35
CA THR A 109 5.49 -14.99 2.56
C THR A 109 6.99 -15.03 2.27
N ASP A 110 7.44 -15.79 1.27
CA ASP A 110 8.88 -15.96 1.03
C ASP A 110 9.47 -14.80 0.22
N GLU A 111 8.73 -14.32 -0.78
CA GLU A 111 9.13 -13.16 -1.58
C GLU A 111 9.17 -11.86 -0.76
N VAL A 112 8.18 -11.65 0.13
CA VAL A 112 8.14 -10.48 1.01
C VAL A 112 9.28 -10.53 2.02
N LYS A 113 9.63 -11.71 2.56
CA LYS A 113 10.79 -11.86 3.46
C LYS A 113 12.09 -11.46 2.76
N LYS A 114 12.35 -12.01 1.57
CA LYS A 114 13.55 -11.70 0.78
C LYS A 114 13.66 -10.21 0.48
N MET A 115 12.56 -9.59 0.06
CA MET A 115 12.51 -8.16 -0.22
C MET A 115 12.80 -7.31 1.03
N ILE A 116 12.31 -7.70 2.21
CA ILE A 116 12.61 -7.02 3.48
C ILE A 116 14.10 -7.10 3.82
N GLU A 117 14.74 -8.25 3.59
CA GLU A 117 16.18 -8.43 3.80
C GLU A 117 17.01 -7.52 2.88
N GLU A 118 16.67 -7.46 1.59
CA GLU A 118 17.32 -6.57 0.62
C GLU A 118 17.22 -5.09 1.02
N ILE A 119 16.04 -4.65 1.51
CA ILE A 119 15.85 -3.28 2.01
C ILE A 119 16.75 -2.99 3.22
N LYS A 120 16.84 -3.93 4.16
CA LYS A 120 17.68 -3.77 5.35
C LYS A 120 19.15 -3.60 4.96
N GLY A 121 19.63 -4.38 4.00
CA GLY A 121 20.97 -4.22 3.41
C GLY A 121 21.17 -2.81 2.85
N TYR A 122 20.26 -2.36 1.98
CA TYR A 122 20.32 -1.03 1.36
C TYR A 122 20.33 0.14 2.37
N LEU A 123 19.58 0.02 3.47
CA LEU A 123 19.54 1.06 4.52
C LEU A 123 20.77 1.05 5.44
N SER A 124 21.54 -0.03 5.46
CA SER A 124 22.76 -0.15 6.26
C SER A 124 24.02 0.34 5.54
N GLU A 125 23.95 0.59 4.24
CA GLU A 125 25.08 1.14 3.48
C GLU A 125 25.19 2.67 3.72
N PRO A 126 26.38 3.20 4.06
CA PRO A 126 26.58 4.63 4.10
C PRO A 126 26.38 5.20 2.68
N ALA A 127 25.62 6.29 2.58
CA ALA A 127 25.43 7.00 1.32
C ALA A 127 26.81 7.47 0.81
N ASN A 128 27.27 6.85 -0.29
CA ASN A 128 28.43 7.33 -1.06
C ASN A 128 28.12 8.67 -1.72
#